data_AF-A0A965GS05-F1
#
_entry.id   AF-A0A965GS05-F1
#
_cell.length_a   1.000
_cell.length_b   1.000
_cell.length_c   1.000
_cell.angle_alpha   90.00
_cell.angle_beta   90.00
_cell.angle_gamma   90.00
#
_symmetry.space_group_name_H-M   'P 1'
#
loop_
_entity.id
_entity.type
_entity.pdbx_description
1 polymer ?
#
loop_
_entity_poly.entity_id
_entity_poly.type
_entity_poly.pdbx_seq_one_letter_code
_entity_poly.pdbx_strand_id
1 'polypeptide(L)' 'MDSNYWDEKYSVEEFIYTKVVNRFVAELCGDLEVSGNRRAIELAGGEGRNAVWLAKQGWQVENI' A
#
# COMPACT_ATOMS: atom_id res chain seq x y z
N MET A 1 -22.81 0.70 0.46
CA MET A 1 -21.73 1.71 0.56
C MET A 1 -21.26 1.91 -0.86
N ASP A 2 -21.41 3.12 -1.40
CA ASP A 2 -21.00 3.48 -2.75
C ASP A 2 -19.63 4.19 -2.72
N SER A 3 -19.15 4.67 -3.87
CA SER A 3 -17.87 5.38 -3.97
C SER A 3 -17.85 6.68 -3.17
N ASN A 4 -18.98 7.42 -3.15
CA ASN A 4 -19.09 8.73 -2.51
C ASN A 4 -18.72 8.70 -1.02
N TYR A 5 -19.08 7.62 -0.32
CA TYR A 5 -18.71 7.45 1.08
C TYR A 5 -17.18 7.46 1.29
N TRP A 6 -16.42 6.81 0.41
CA TRP A 6 -14.96 6.76 0.51
C TRP A 6 -14.32 8.08 0.06
N ASP A 7 -14.88 8.70 -0.98
CA ASP A 7 -14.44 10.01 -1.46
C ASP A 7 -14.56 11.07 -0.36
N GLU A 8 -15.69 11.12 0.35
CA GLU A 8 -15.91 12.03 1.48
C GLU A 8 -14.99 11.69 2.66
N LYS A 9 -14.83 10.41 2.98
CA LYS A 9 -13.95 9.99 4.07
C LYS A 9 -12.51 10.47 3.86
N TYR A 10 -11.99 10.36 2.64
CA TYR A 10 -10.62 10.76 2.28
C TYR A 10 -10.49 12.21 1.79
N SER A 11 -11.53 13.07 1.93
CA SER A 11 -11.47 14.48 1.53
C SER A 11 -10.73 15.38 2.53
N VAL A 12 -9.72 14.85 3.21
CA VAL A 12 -8.90 15.53 4.23
C VAL A 12 -7.44 15.57 3.78
N GLU A 13 -6.67 16.56 4.24
CA GLU A 13 -5.25 16.68 3.87
C GLU A 13 -4.36 15.75 4.71
N GLU A 14 -4.79 15.44 5.94
CA GLU A 14 -4.07 14.57 6.85
C GLU A 14 -4.27 13.10 6.52
N PHE A 15 -3.30 12.29 6.97
CA PHE A 15 -3.44 10.84 6.86
C PHE A 15 -4.48 10.31 7.84
N ILE A 16 -5.48 9.61 7.34
CA ILE A 16 -6.52 8.97 8.16
C ILE A 16 -5.94 7.78 8.92
N TYR A 17 -5.04 7.04 8.29
CA TYR A 17 -4.37 5.89 8.89
C TYR A 17 -2.88 6.11 9.06
N THR A 18 -2.26 5.26 9.88
CA THR A 18 -0.82 5.31 10.10
C THR A 18 -0.03 5.12 8.81
N LYS A 19 1.10 5.82 8.71
CA LYS A 19 2.09 5.68 7.62
C LYS A 19 2.99 4.45 7.79
N VAL A 20 2.90 3.77 8.94
CA VAL A 20 3.70 2.58 9.23
C VAL A 20 3.10 1.39 8.47
N VAL A 21 3.95 0.67 7.73
CA VAL A 21 3.59 -0.57 7.02
C VAL A 21 2.90 -1.57 7.94
N ASN A 22 1.96 -2.33 7.41
CA ASN A 22 1.38 -3.44 8.14
C ASN A 22 2.47 -4.46 8.53
N ARG A 23 2.53 -4.84 9.81
CA ARG A 23 3.50 -5.80 10.33
C ARG A 23 3.58 -7.10 9.52
N PHE A 24 2.45 -7.61 9.04
CA PHE A 24 2.40 -8.87 8.29
C PHE A 24 2.91 -8.70 6.86
N VAL A 25 2.73 -7.52 6.26
CA VAL A 25 3.34 -7.22 4.95
C VAL A 25 4.86 -7.17 5.10
N ALA A 26 5.36 -6.50 6.15
CA ALA A 26 6.78 -6.46 6.42
C ALA A 26 7.37 -7.86 6.66
N GLU A 27 6.70 -8.66 7.51
CA GLU A 27 7.11 -10.02 7.84
C GLU A 27 7.10 -10.97 6.64
N LEU A 28 6.02 -11.00 5.86
CA LEU A 28 5.85 -11.96 4.77
C LEU A 28 6.56 -11.56 3.48
N CYS A 29 6.80 -10.26 3.28
CA CYS A 29 7.38 -9.77 2.03
C CYS A 29 8.82 -9.27 2.17
N GLY A 30 9.32 -9.02 3.38
CA GLY A 30 10.65 -8.42 3.61
C GLY A 30 11.81 -9.29 3.13
N ASP A 31 11.71 -10.60 3.30
CA ASP A 31 12.78 -11.55 2.93
C ASP A 31 12.59 -12.18 1.55
N LEU A 32 11.57 -11.74 0.80
CA LEU A 32 11.33 -12.26 -0.54
C LEU A 32 12.42 -11.75 -1.50
N GLU A 33 13.24 -12.67 -2.01
CA GLU A 33 14.33 -12.33 -2.93
C GLU A 33 13.85 -11.51 -4.14
N VAL A 34 14.26 -10.25 -4.21
CA VAL A 34 13.99 -9.36 -5.35
C VAL A 34 14.95 -9.65 -6.51
N SER A 35 14.84 -10.84 -7.10
CA SER A 35 15.46 -11.16 -8.38
C SER A 35 14.42 -10.99 -9.51
N GLY A 36 14.64 -10.00 -10.40
CA GLY A 36 13.81 -9.72 -11.57
C GLY A 36 12.71 -8.66 -11.40
N ASN A 37 11.79 -8.57 -12.38
CA ASN A 37 10.66 -7.61 -12.42
C ASN A 37 9.48 -8.05 -11.55
N ARG A 38 9.62 -7.93 -10.22
CA ARG A 38 8.52 -8.24 -9.31
C ARG A 38 7.45 -7.14 -9.32
N ARG A 39 6.20 -7.57 -9.46
CA ARG A 39 5.02 -6.70 -9.50
C ARG A 39 4.09 -7.05 -8.35
N ALA A 40 3.47 -6.03 -7.75
CA ALA A 40 2.43 -6.20 -6.75
C ALA A 40 1.23 -5.29 -7.07
N ILE A 41 0.06 -5.71 -6.62
CA ILE A 41 -1.15 -4.90 -6.63
C ILE A 41 -1.67 -4.80 -5.19
N GLU A 42 -1.81 -3.58 -4.67
CA GLU A 42 -2.45 -3.32 -3.38
C GLU A 42 -3.91 -2.94 -3.66
N LEU A 43 -4.84 -3.84 -3.32
CA LEU A 43 -6.27 -3.62 -3.47
C LEU A 43 -6.81 -2.82 -2.30
N ALA A 44 -7.55 -1.74 -2.60
CA ALA A 44 -8.08 -0.81 -1.61
C ALA A 44 -6.99 -0.29 -0.66
N GLY A 45 -5.79 -0.02 -1.19
CA GLY A 45 -4.63 0.37 -0.40
C GLY A 45 -4.73 1.77 0.23
N GLY A 46 -5.76 2.54 -0.17
CA GLY A 46 -6.01 3.88 0.32
C GLY A 46 -4.77 4.75 0.12
N GLU A 47 -4.26 5.31 1.22
CA GLU A 47 -3.10 6.20 1.24
C GLU A 47 -1.75 5.49 0.97
N GLY A 48 -1.77 4.18 0.67
CA GLY A 48 -0.66 3.46 0.03
C GLY A 48 0.52 3.11 0.94
N ARG A 49 0.32 3.03 2.26
CA ARG A 49 1.41 2.77 3.22
C ARG A 49 2.18 1.47 2.92
N ASN A 50 1.51 0.43 2.43
CA ASN A 50 2.17 -0.83 2.10
C ASN A 50 2.75 -0.80 0.69
N ALA A 51 2.04 -0.25 -0.30
CA ALA A 51 2.54 -0.10 -1.67
C ALA A 51 3.84 0.70 -1.71
N VAL A 52 3.91 1.83 -0.98
CA VAL A 52 5.12 2.63 -0.87
C VAL A 52 6.25 1.85 -0.19
N TRP A 53 5.95 1.06 0.84
CA TRP A 53 6.96 0.23 1.50
C TRP A 53 7.49 -0.88 0.57
N LEU A 54 6.62 -1.60 -0.15
CA LEU A 54 6.98 -2.62 -1.12
C LEU A 54 7.78 -2.02 -2.29
N ALA A 55 7.40 -0.83 -2.77
CA ALA A 55 8.15 -0.11 -3.79
C ALA A 55 9.59 0.20 -3.34
N LYS A 56 9.78 0.57 -2.07
CA LYS A 56 11.12 0.74 -1.47
C LYS A 56 11.91 -0.56 -1.36
N GLN A 57 11.24 -1.72 -1.33
CA GLN A 57 11.89 -3.04 -1.39
C GLN A 57 12.22 -3.46 -2.83
N GLY A 58 11.98 -2.61 -3.84
CA GLY A 58 12.31 -2.88 -5.24
C GLY A 58 11.18 -3.48 -6.06
N TRP A 59 9.95 -3.52 -5.54
CA TRP A 59 8.78 -3.97 -6.29
C TRP A 59 8.23 -2.84 -7.18
N GLN A 60 7.69 -3.20 -8.34
CA GLN A 60 6.79 -2.31 -9.09
C GLN A 60 5.37 -2.51 -8.55
N VAL A 61 4.77 -1.49 -7.94
CA VAL A 61 3.48 -1.64 -7.25
C VAL A 61 2.42 -0.75 -7.87
N GLU A 62 1.24 -1.33 -8.12
CA GLU A 62 0.01 -0.62 -8.45
C GLU A 62 -0.85 -0.55 -7.18
N ASN A 63 -1.34 0.62 -6.81
CA ASN A 63 -2.32 0.80 -5.72
C ASN A 63 -3.66 1.18 -6.35
N ILE A 64 -4.68 0.34 -6.18
CA ILE A 64 -6.01 0.51 -6.80
C ILE A 64 -7.15 0.52 -5.78
#